data_AF-A0A1V4THN2-F1
#
_entry.id   AF-A0A1V4THN2-F1
#
_cell.length_a   1.000
_cell.length_b   1.000
_cell.length_c   1.000
_cell.angle_alpha   90.00
_cell.angle_beta   90.00
_cell.angle_gamma   90.00
#
_symmetry.space_group_name_H-M   'P 1'
#
loop_
_entity.id
_entity.type
_entity.pdbx_description
1 polymer ?
#
loop_
_entity_poly.entity_id
_entity_poly.type
_entity_poly.pdbx_seq_one_letter_code
_entity_poly.pdbx_strand_id
1 'polypeptide(L)'
;MIEILIAGIILGLYSGLSPGPLLILVVSQTLKHGSTEGVKVAFAPLITDIPIILITLLLISLISRYNPILGVISIIGGIYLGYMAYESFKGFD
;
A
#
# COMPACT_ATOMS: atom_id res chain seq x y z
N MET A 1 17.10 -4.37 18.83
CA MET A 1 16.15 -5.47 18.51
C MET A 1 14.75 -5.19 19.04
N ILE A 2 14.58 -4.89 20.34
CA ILE A 2 13.27 -4.52 20.92
C ILE A 2 12.64 -3.30 20.21
N GLU A 3 13.44 -2.27 19.89
CA GLU A 3 12.96 -1.05 19.24
C GLU A 3 12.33 -1.31 17.86
N ILE A 4 12.92 -2.21 17.07
CA ILE A 4 12.41 -2.57 15.74
C ILE A 4 11.10 -3.35 15.87
N LEU A 5 10.99 -4.21 16.89
CA LEU A 5 9.76 -4.94 17.17
C LEU A 5 8.64 -3.99 17.59
N ILE A 6 8.93 -3.04 18.47
CA ILE A 6 7.98 -2.02 18.91
C ILE A 6 7.55 -1.16 17.71
N ALA A 7 8.49 -0.69 16.89
CA ALA A 7 8.19 0.09 15.69
C ALA A 7 7.31 -0.71 14.71
N GLY A 8 7.64 -1.98 14.48
CA GLY A 8 6.85 -2.86 13.62
C GLY A 8 5.42 -3.06 14.12
N ILE A 9 5.23 -3.25 15.43
CA ILE A 9 3.90 -3.36 16.05
C ILE A 9 3.12 -2.06 15.88
N ILE A 10 3.73 -0.91 16.19
CA ILE A 10 3.06 0.40 16.10
C ILE A 10 2.65 0.70 14.65
N LEU A 11 3.56 0.53 13.70
CA LEU A 11 3.30 0.80 12.28
C LEU A 11 2.26 -0.18 11.71
N GLY A 12 2.35 -1.47 12.07
CA GLY A 12 1.39 -2.48 11.66
C GLY A 12 -0.01 -2.21 12.20
N LEU A 13 -0.14 -1.84 13.48
CA LEU A 13 -1.42 -1.46 14.08
C LEU A 13 -1.98 -0.19 13.44
N TYR A 14 -1.16 0.84 13.24
CA TYR A 14 -1.61 2.08 12.60
C TYR A 14 -2.10 1.84 11.18
N SER A 15 -1.34 1.08 10.39
CA SER A 15 -1.71 0.74 9.01
C SER A 15 -2.96 -0.14 8.94
N GLY A 16 -3.16 -1.03 9.91
CA GLY A 16 -4.34 -1.91 9.96
C GLY A 16 -5.61 -1.21 10.45
N LEU A 17 -5.48 -0.18 11.27
CA LEU A 17 -6.60 0.61 11.80
C LEU A 17 -6.93 1.84 10.94
N SER A 18 -6.03 2.27 10.06
CA SER A 18 -6.27 3.38 9.15
C SER A 18 -7.44 3.03 8.21
N PRO A 19 -8.53 3.82 8.20
CA PRO A 19 -9.66 3.56 7.32
C PRO A 19 -9.21 3.64 5.86
N GLY A 20 -9.43 2.57 5.12
CA GLY A 20 -9.02 2.47 3.73
C GLY A 20 -9.81 1.38 2.98
N PRO A 21 -9.70 1.34 1.64
CA PRO A 21 -10.48 0.43 0.81
C PRO A 21 -10.32 -1.03 1.21
N LEU A 22 -9.09 -1.47 1.54
CA LEU A 22 -8.83 -2.84 1.96
C LEU A 22 -9.51 -3.18 3.29
N LEU A 23 -9.43 -2.32 4.29
CA LEU A 23 -10.09 -2.54 5.59
C LEU A 23 -11.61 -2.63 5.42
N ILE A 24 -12.19 -1.77 4.59
CA ILE A 24 -13.62 -1.81 4.24
C ILE A 24 -14.00 -3.15 3.61
N LEU A 25 -13.16 -3.66 2.70
CA LEU A 25 -13.38 -4.96 2.06
C LEU A 25 -13.26 -6.11 3.07
N VAL A 26 -12.25 -6.11 3.93
CA VAL A 26 -12.06 -7.13 4.98
C VAL A 26 -13.26 -7.15 5.92
N VAL A 27 -13.72 -6.00 6.40
CA VAL A 27 -14.90 -5.89 7.27
C VAL A 27 -16.16 -6.36 6.53
N SER A 28 -16.38 -5.91 5.29
CA SER A 28 -17.55 -6.29 4.50
C SER A 28 -17.59 -7.79 4.22
N GLN A 29 -16.45 -8.40 3.88
CA GLN A 29 -16.35 -9.84 3.64
C GLN A 29 -16.52 -10.65 4.93
N THR A 30 -15.96 -10.16 6.05
CA THR A 30 -16.16 -10.77 7.37
C THR A 30 -17.63 -10.79 7.76
N LEU A 31 -18.34 -9.67 7.57
CA LEU A 31 -19.76 -9.56 7.94
C LEU A 31 -20.68 -10.35 7.00
N LYS A 32 -20.39 -10.38 5.69
CA LYS A 32 -21.26 -11.03 4.70
C LYS A 32 -21.01 -12.54 4.56
N HIS A 33 -19.78 -12.99 4.71
CA HIS A 33 -19.37 -14.37 4.40
C HIS A 33 -18.62 -15.06 5.56
N GLY A 34 -18.48 -14.39 6.70
CA GLY A 34 -17.80 -14.92 7.89
C GLY A 34 -16.31 -14.59 7.93
N SER A 35 -15.69 -14.85 9.09
CA SER A 35 -14.29 -14.49 9.38
C SER A 35 -13.28 -15.11 8.42
N THR A 36 -13.54 -16.32 7.91
CA THR A 36 -12.65 -17.02 6.98
C THR A 36 -12.42 -16.23 5.69
N GLU A 37 -13.47 -15.62 5.12
CA GLU A 37 -13.34 -14.83 3.89
C GLU A 37 -12.66 -13.48 4.15
N GLY A 38 -12.92 -12.87 5.31
CA GLY A 38 -12.19 -11.68 5.77
C GLY A 38 -10.69 -11.91 5.88
N VAL A 39 -10.28 -13.05 6.45
CA VAL A 39 -8.87 -13.44 6.57
C VAL A 39 -8.23 -13.59 5.18
N LYS A 40 -8.90 -14.24 4.22
CA LYS A 40 -8.38 -14.37 2.85
C LYS A 40 -8.14 -13.01 2.19
N VAL A 41 -9.07 -12.06 2.36
CA VAL A 41 -8.91 -10.70 1.83
C VAL A 41 -7.76 -9.96 2.51
N ALA A 42 -7.59 -10.13 3.83
CA ALA A 42 -6.46 -9.54 4.55
C ALA A 42 -5.10 -10.11 4.09
N PHE A 43 -5.06 -11.36 3.61
CA PHE A 43 -3.87 -11.97 3.00
C PHE A 43 -3.63 -11.58 1.54
N ALA A 44 -4.60 -10.94 0.86
CA ALA A 44 -4.47 -10.59 -0.54
C ALA A 44 -3.21 -9.73 -0.84
N PRO A 45 -2.91 -8.66 -0.08
CA PRO A 45 -1.69 -7.86 -0.28
C PRO A 45 -0.41 -8.68 -0.07
N LEU A 46 -0.40 -9.68 0.80
CA LEU A 46 0.80 -10.50 0.99
C LEU A 46 1.13 -11.29 -0.28
N ILE A 47 0.10 -11.78 -0.98
CA ILE A 47 0.28 -12.55 -2.22
C ILE A 47 0.54 -11.63 -3.41
N THR A 48 -0.16 -10.50 -3.51
CA THR A 48 -0.02 -9.58 -4.67
C THR A 48 1.18 -8.66 -4.54
N ASP A 49 1.48 -8.18 -3.34
CA ASP A 49 2.48 -7.13 -3.16
C ASP A 49 3.89 -7.70 -3.15
N ILE A 50 4.09 -8.97 -2.76
CA ILE A 50 5.42 -9.62 -2.86
C ILE A 50 5.91 -9.62 -4.32
N PRO A 51 5.16 -10.14 -5.31
CA PRO A 51 5.52 -10.02 -6.72
C PRO A 51 5.72 -8.58 -7.18
N ILE A 52 4.82 -7.67 -6.80
CA ILE A 52 4.92 -6.25 -7.19
C ILE A 52 6.23 -5.66 -6.67
N ILE A 53 6.53 -5.80 -5.38
CA ILE A 53 7.75 -5.28 -4.75
C ILE A 53 9.00 -5.87 -5.43
N LEU A 54 9.03 -7.18 -5.68
CA LEU A 54 10.17 -7.83 -6.34
C LEU A 54 10.40 -7.26 -7.75
N ILE A 55 9.34 -7.13 -8.54
CA ILE A 55 9.42 -6.57 -9.90
C ILE A 55 9.87 -5.11 -9.85
N THR A 56 9.29 -4.31 -8.95
CA THR A 56 9.64 -2.90 -8.76
C THR A 56 11.11 -2.73 -8.36
N LEU A 57 11.60 -3.52 -7.41
CA LEU A 57 13.01 -3.51 -7.00
C LEU A 57 13.95 -3.88 -8.15
N LEU A 58 13.60 -4.90 -8.93
CA LEU A 58 14.40 -5.32 -10.09
C LEU A 58 14.46 -4.23 -11.16
N LEU A 59 13.30 -3.62 -11.51
CA LEU A 59 13.23 -2.52 -12.47
C LEU A 59 14.04 -1.30 -12.01
N ILE A 60 13.89 -0.92 -10.74
CA ILE A 60 14.63 0.20 -10.18
C ILE A 60 16.12 -0.10 -10.15
N SER A 61 16.53 -1.34 -9.81
CA SER A 61 17.94 -1.73 -9.82
C SER A 61 18.58 -1.62 -11.21
N LEU A 62 17.82 -1.89 -12.27
CA LEU A 62 18.29 -1.75 -13.66
C LEU A 62 18.41 -0.28 -14.08
N ILE A 63 17.43 0.53 -13.68
CA ILE A 63 17.28 1.92 -14.13
C ILE A 63 18.08 2.89 -13.24
N SER A 64 18.47 2.48 -12.03
CA SER A 64 19.14 3.34 -11.04
C SER A 64 20.47 3.93 -11.52
N ARG A 65 21.10 3.30 -12.52
CA ARG A 65 22.31 3.83 -13.17
C ARG A 65 22.05 5.10 -14.01
N TYR A 66 20.80 5.41 -14.33
CA TYR A 66 20.39 6.54 -15.16
C TYR A 66 19.58 7.58 -14.35
N ASN A 67 20.31 8.52 -13.72
CA ASN A 67 19.73 9.60 -12.90
C ASN A 67 18.57 10.38 -13.56
N PRO A 68 18.58 10.71 -14.86
CA PRO A 68 17.46 11.43 -15.48
C PRO A 68 16.15 10.64 -15.50
N ILE A 69 16.22 9.32 -15.67
CA ILE A 69 15.02 8.45 -15.77
C ILE A 69 14.31 8.37 -14.41
N LEU A 70 15.09 8.20 -13.32
CA LEU A 70 14.60 8.29 -11.95
C LEU A 70 13.92 9.63 -11.66
N GLY A 71 14.49 10.73 -12.15
CA GLY A 71 13.92 12.07 -12.04
C GLY A 71 12.54 12.17 -12.69
N VAL A 72 12.39 11.67 -13.92
CA VAL A 72 11.11 11.65 -14.63
C VAL A 72 10.07 10.80 -13.90
N ILE A 73 10.44 9.60 -13.44
CA ILE A 73 9.55 8.72 -12.66
C ILE A 73 9.09 9.43 -11.39
N SER A 74 10.00 10.14 -10.71
CA SER A 74 9.68 10.87 -9.47
C SER A 74 8.72 12.03 -9.71
N ILE A 75 8.89 12.79 -10.80
CA ILE A 75 7.98 13.88 -11.18
C ILE A 75 6.58 13.33 -11.49
N ILE A 76 6.50 12.25 -12.28
CA ILE A 76 5.22 11.61 -12.61
C ILE A 76 4.53 11.10 -11.34
N GLY A 77 5.27 10.44 -10.45
CA GLY A 77 4.76 9.98 -9.16
C GLY A 77 4.25 11.13 -8.28
N GLY A 78 4.98 12.25 -8.23
CA GLY A 78 4.56 13.44 -7.50
C GLY A 78 3.27 14.07 -8.05
N ILE A 79 3.14 14.16 -9.38
CA ILE A 79 1.91 14.64 -10.03
C ILE A 79 0.73 13.71 -9.69
N TYR A 80 0.95 12.39 -9.74
CA TYR A 80 -0.09 11.42 -9.41
C TYR A 80 -0.53 11.50 -7.94
N LEU A 81 0.41 11.67 -7.01
CA LEU A 81 0.09 11.91 -5.59
C LEU A 81 -0.71 13.21 -5.40
N GLY A 82 -0.36 14.27 -6.12
CA GLY A 82 -1.12 15.53 -6.11
C GLY A 82 -2.54 15.35 -6.64
N TYR A 83 -2.72 14.56 -7.71
CA TYR A 83 -4.03 14.20 -8.24
C TYR A 83 -4.86 13.41 -7.22
N MET A 84 -4.28 12.38 -6.60
CA MET A 84 -4.93 11.59 -5.54
C MET A 84 -5.33 12.45 -4.34
N ALA A 85 -4.50 13.43 -3.96
CA ALA A 85 -4.84 14.37 -2.90
C ALA A 85 -6.06 15.22 -3.28
N TYR A 86 -6.07 15.79 -4.50
CA TYR A 86 -7.21 16.57 -5.00
C TYR A 86 -8.50 15.75 -5.06
N GLU A 87 -8.45 14.52 -5.56
CA GLU A 87 -9.59 13.61 -5.62
C GLU A 87 -10.10 13.26 -4.22
N SER A 88 -9.19 13.02 -3.28
CA SER A 88 -9.54 12.76 -1.87
C SER A 88 -10.27 13.96 -1.24
N PHE A 89 -9.86 15.20 -1.52
CA PHE A 89 -10.58 16.39 -1.01
C PHE A 89 -11.94 16.59 -1.68
N LYS A 90 -12.07 16.25 -2.96
CA LYS A 90 -13.33 16.39 -3.72
C LYS A 90 -14.37 15.33 -3.33
N GLY A 91 -13.95 14.13 -2.94
CA GLY A 91 -14.86 13.06 -2.49
C GLY A 91 -15.44 13.22 -1.08
N PHE A 92 -15.12 14.32 -0.39
CA PHE A 92 -15.68 14.69 0.92
C PHE A 92 -16.91 15.62 0.84
N ASP A 93 -17.37 15.99 -0.36
CA ASP A 93 -18.67 16.65 -0.63
C ASP A 93 -19.78 15.65 -0.97
#